data_AF-A0ABD2YJS3-F1
#
_entry.id   AF-A0ABD2YJS3-F1
#
_cell.length_a   1.000
_cell.length_b   1.000
_cell.length_c   1.000
_cell.angle_alpha   90.00
_cell.angle_beta   90.00
_cell.angle_gamma   90.00
#
_symmetry.space_group_name_H-M   'P 1'
#
loop_
_entity.id
_entity.type
_entity.pdbx_description
1 polymer ?
#
loop_
_entity_poly.entity_id
_entity_poly.type
_entity_poly.pdbx_seq_one_letter_code
_entity_poly.pdbx_strand_id
1 'polypeptide(L)'
;MNRRLNLDIPQNNIFLLPRDTLAAADRLIGLKFGMGTLDDMNHLKNKRIRYVADILQDQFGLALVRLENAVRGTICGAIRYKLIPTPQNLVTSTPLTTTYEFFFWLTPFISSFGLNQSVDTNGSWEKIELFGPWKTNRANC
;
A
#
# COMPACT_ATOMS: atom_id res chain seq x y z
N MET A 1 2.11 -15.14 9.41
CA MET A 1 2.09 -16.48 8.78
C MET A 1 2.31 -17.57 9.83
N ASN A 2 3.40 -17.48 10.58
CA ASN A 2 3.84 -18.47 11.58
C ASN A 2 2.76 -18.82 12.63
N ARG A 3 2.03 -17.83 13.15
CA ARG A 3 0.90 -18.04 14.08
C ARG A 3 -0.27 -18.85 13.49
N ARG A 4 -0.47 -18.82 12.17
CA ARG A 4 -1.52 -19.60 11.50
C ARG A 4 -1.03 -21.00 11.16
N LEU A 5 0.21 -21.16 10.73
CA LEU A 5 0.74 -22.47 10.34
C LEU A 5 1.35 -23.26 11.50
N ASN A 6 1.29 -22.74 12.74
CA ASN A 6 1.95 -23.30 13.92
C ASN A 6 3.44 -23.59 13.68
N LEU A 7 4.12 -22.69 12.97
CA LEU A 7 5.53 -22.82 12.64
C LEU A 7 6.38 -22.02 13.62
N ASP A 8 7.42 -22.66 14.15
CA ASP A 8 8.45 -22.01 14.95
C ASP A 8 9.59 -21.55 14.04
N ILE A 9 9.37 -20.43 13.35
CA ILE A 9 10.33 -19.79 12.44
C ILE A 9 10.60 -18.39 13.00
N PRO A 10 11.87 -17.96 13.08
CA PRO A 10 12.21 -16.64 13.62
C PRO A 10 11.56 -15.52 12.81
N GLN A 11 11.04 -14.50 13.50
CA GLN A 11 10.34 -13.36 12.88
C GLN A 11 11.25 -12.50 11.99
N ASN A 12 12.56 -12.66 12.08
CA ASN A 12 13.53 -11.94 11.25
C ASN A 12 13.58 -12.45 9.80
N ASN A 13 13.05 -13.64 9.52
CA ASN A 13 13.01 -14.13 8.15
C ASN A 13 11.79 -13.57 7.41
N ILE A 14 12.06 -12.72 6.42
CA ILE A 14 11.05 -12.10 5.56
C ILE A 14 10.75 -12.92 4.29
N PHE A 15 11.57 -13.93 3.99
CA PHE A 15 11.42 -14.76 2.80
C PHE A 15 10.51 -15.96 3.08
N LEU A 16 9.80 -16.42 2.04
CA LEU A 16 8.97 -17.62 2.10
C LEU A 16 9.86 -18.87 2.06
N LEU A 17 9.75 -19.75 3.06
CA LEU A 17 10.51 -21.00 3.09
C LEU A 17 9.70 -22.13 2.45
N PRO A 18 10.35 -23.17 1.89
CA PRO A 18 9.66 -24.38 1.42
C PRO A 18 8.83 -25.08 2.50
N ARG A 19 9.17 -24.88 3.79
CA ARG A 19 8.39 -25.40 4.91
C ARG A 19 7.05 -24.69 5.09
N ASP A 20 6.97 -23.39 4.75
CA ASP A 20 5.73 -22.61 4.83
C ASP A 20 4.71 -23.11 3.80
N THR A 21 5.16 -23.45 2.59
CA THR A 21 4.30 -23.96 1.53
C THR A 21 3.79 -25.37 1.83
N LEU A 22 4.64 -26.25 2.37
CA LEU A 22 4.23 -27.59 2.79
C LEU A 22 3.16 -27.51 3.91
N ALA A 23 3.42 -26.72 4.96
CA ALA A 23 2.49 -26.56 6.07
C ALA A 23 1.17 -25.89 5.64
N ALA A 24 1.22 -24.98 4.66
CA ALA A 24 0.01 -24.38 4.09
C ALA A 24 -0.82 -25.40 3.29
N ALA A 25 -0.17 -26.28 2.52
CA ALA A 25 -0.83 -27.35 1.78
C ALA A 25 -1.47 -28.38 2.73
N ASP A 26 -0.74 -28.83 3.74
CA ASP A 26 -1.25 -29.76 4.76
C ASP A 26 -2.48 -29.18 5.47
N ARG A 27 -2.43 -27.89 5.83
CA ARG A 27 -3.57 -27.19 6.43
C ARG A 27 -4.77 -27.11 5.47
N LEU A 28 -4.54 -26.88 4.18
CA LEU A 28 -5.62 -26.84 3.18
C LEU A 28 -6.29 -28.21 3.01
N ILE A 29 -5.50 -29.28 3.03
CA ILE A 29 -5.99 -30.65 2.96
C ILE A 29 -6.78 -30.99 4.24
N GLY A 30 -6.28 -30.64 5.42
CA GLY A 30 -7.00 -30.82 6.68
C GLY A 30 -8.37 -30.13 6.69
N LEU A 31 -8.43 -28.89 6.16
CA LEU A 31 -9.69 -28.16 6.01
C LEU A 31 -10.68 -28.84 5.03
N LYS A 32 -10.19 -29.47 3.96
CA LYS A 32 -11.03 -30.25 3.04
C LYS A 32 -11.66 -31.47 3.71
N PHE A 33 -10.95 -32.11 4.64
CA PHE A 33 -11.45 -33.26 5.42
C PHE A 33 -12.22 -32.87 6.68
N GLY A 34 -12.50 -31.58 6.90
CA GLY A 34 -13.22 -31.09 8.07
C GLY A 34 -12.37 -31.05 9.36
N MET A 35 -11.08 -31.37 9.28
CA MET A 35 -10.12 -31.19 10.36
C MET A 35 -9.58 -29.76 10.34
N GLY A 36 -10.35 -28.83 10.90
CA GLY A 36 -9.92 -27.44 11.11
C GLY A 36 -11.06 -26.43 11.07
N THR A 37 -10.81 -25.24 11.59
CA THR A 37 -11.75 -24.13 11.53
C THR A 37 -11.53 -23.26 10.28
N LEU A 38 -12.61 -22.97 9.56
CA LEU A 38 -12.60 -21.96 8.51
C LEU A 38 -12.29 -20.59 9.13
N ASP A 39 -11.41 -19.85 8.48
CA ASP A 39 -11.04 -18.50 8.92
C ASP A 39 -12.12 -17.52 8.48
N ASP A 40 -12.66 -16.76 9.43
CA ASP A 40 -13.62 -15.70 9.13
C ASP A 40 -12.89 -14.50 8.52
N MET A 41 -13.23 -14.19 7.26
CA MET A 41 -12.72 -13.05 6.52
C MET A 41 -13.06 -11.70 7.19
N ASN A 42 -14.13 -11.66 7.99
CA ASN A 42 -14.58 -10.47 8.69
C ASN A 42 -13.98 -10.35 10.10
N HIS A 43 -13.19 -11.32 10.53
CA HIS A 43 -12.52 -11.23 11.82
C HIS A 43 -11.57 -10.02 11.85
N LEU A 44 -11.76 -9.11 12.81
CA LEU A 44 -11.03 -7.84 12.85
C LEU A 44 -9.51 -8.03 12.94
N LYS A 45 -9.01 -9.13 13.52
CA LYS A 45 -7.57 -9.44 13.53
C LYS A 45 -6.98 -9.72 12.13
N ASN A 46 -7.83 -9.95 11.14
CA ASN A 46 -7.47 -10.15 9.74
C ASN A 46 -7.65 -8.86 8.91
N LYS A 47 -8.21 -7.81 9.51
CA LYS A 47 -8.30 -6.47 8.92
C LYS A 47 -7.13 -5.63 9.42
N ARG A 48 -6.41 -5.00 8.50
CA ARG A 48 -5.40 -3.99 8.82
C ARG A 48 -6.01 -2.62 8.62
N ILE A 49 -5.98 -1.79 9.66
CA ILE A 49 -6.30 -0.37 9.56
C ILE A 49 -5.07 0.32 8.96
N ARG A 50 -5.27 1.16 7.94
CA ARG A 50 -4.26 2.05 7.39
C ARG A 50 -4.77 3.47 7.52
N TYR A 51 -3.93 4.37 7.99
CA TYR A 51 -4.25 5.78 8.07
C TYR A 51 -4.03 6.44 6.70
N VAL A 52 -4.67 7.59 6.48
CA VAL A 52 -4.50 8.38 5.24
C VAL A 52 -3.02 8.76 5.04
N ALA A 53 -2.32 9.07 6.13
CA ALA A 53 -0.90 9.38 6.12
C ALA A 53 -0.04 8.21 5.61
N ASP A 54 -0.37 6.95 5.97
CA ASP A 54 0.38 5.77 5.52
C ASP A 54 0.26 5.58 4.00
N ILE A 55 -0.96 5.80 3.46
CA ILE A 55 -1.22 5.69 2.03
C ILE A 55 -0.49 6.80 1.28
N LEU A 56 -0.54 8.02 1.81
CA LEU A 56 0.17 9.16 1.24
C LEU A 56 1.70 8.94 1.25
N GLN A 57 2.24 8.40 2.34
CA GLN A 57 3.67 8.10 2.47
C GLN A 57 4.13 7.08 1.43
N ASP A 58 3.33 6.04 1.16
CA ASP A 58 3.63 5.03 0.15
C ASP A 58 3.65 5.63 -1.27
N GLN A 59 2.64 6.46 -1.61
CA GLN A 59 2.60 7.15 -2.90
C GLN A 59 3.74 8.17 -3.05
N PHE A 60 4.07 8.89 -1.97
CA PHE A 60 5.17 9.84 -1.95
C PHE A 60 6.53 9.15 -2.12
N GLY A 61 6.73 7.99 -1.49
CA GLY A 61 7.91 7.15 -1.69
C GLY A 61 8.09 6.74 -3.14
N LEU A 62 7.02 6.29 -3.81
CA LEU A 62 7.05 5.95 -5.23
C LEU A 62 7.37 7.18 -6.11
N ALA A 63 6.82 8.35 -5.78
CA ALA A 63 7.10 9.60 -6.48
C ALA A 63 8.57 10.03 -6.35
N LEU A 64 9.16 9.85 -5.17
CA LEU A 64 10.58 10.11 -4.94
C LEU A 64 11.48 9.18 -5.75
N VAL A 65 11.14 7.89 -5.83
CA VAL A 65 11.90 6.94 -6.68
C VAL A 65 11.84 7.36 -8.15
N ARG A 66 10.68 7.84 -8.63
CA ARG A 66 10.55 8.38 -9.99
C ARG A 66 11.40 9.63 -10.20
N LEU A 67 11.42 10.53 -9.21
CA LEU A 67 12.26 11.72 -9.24
C LEU A 67 13.74 11.36 -9.26
N GLU A 68 14.19 10.42 -8.42
CA GLU A 68 15.57 9.94 -8.39
C GLU A 68 15.98 9.36 -9.75
N ASN A 69 15.11 8.54 -10.35
CA ASN A 69 15.36 7.97 -11.67
C ASN A 69 15.46 9.04 -12.76
N ALA A 70 14.60 10.07 -12.71
CA ALA A 70 14.65 11.20 -13.64
C ALA A 70 15.94 12.01 -13.48
N VAL A 71 16.32 12.35 -12.24
CA VAL A 71 17.56 13.05 -11.91
C VAL A 71 18.78 12.26 -12.40
N ARG A 72 18.82 10.95 -12.12
CA ARG A 72 19.90 10.05 -12.57
C ARG A 72 19.98 9.98 -14.10
N GLY A 73 18.83 9.94 -14.78
CA GLY A 73 18.77 10.01 -16.25
C GLY A 73 19.34 11.31 -16.80
N THR A 74 18.96 12.45 -16.21
CA THR A 74 19.46 13.79 -16.60
C THR A 74 20.96 13.92 -16.37
N ILE A 75 21.49 13.43 -15.25
CA ILE A 75 22.94 13.41 -14.96
C ILE A 75 23.69 12.59 -16.02
N CYS A 76 23.22 11.36 -16.30
CA CYS A 76 23.79 10.52 -17.35
C CYS A 76 23.77 11.22 -18.73
N GLY A 77 22.70 11.95 -19.05
CA GLY A 77 22.60 12.76 -20.25
C GLY A 77 23.61 13.91 -20.28
N ALA A 78 23.70 14.68 -19.20
CA ALA A 78 24.60 15.83 -19.10
C ALA A 78 26.08 15.45 -19.25
N ILE A 79 26.50 14.33 -18.64
CA ILE A 79 27.86 13.78 -18.77
C ILE A 79 28.16 13.41 -20.23
N ARG A 80 27.21 12.80 -20.95
CA ARG A 80 27.40 12.43 -22.36
C ARG A 80 27.63 13.63 -23.27
N TYR A 81 26.95 14.74 -23.03
CA TYR A 81 27.06 15.96 -23.84
C TYR A 81 28.09 16.97 -23.31
N LYS A 82 28.86 16.62 -22.26
CA LYS A 82 29.82 17.53 -21.59
C LYS A 82 29.20 18.87 -21.16
N LEU A 83 27.90 18.89 -20.82
CA LEU A 83 27.28 20.08 -20.22
C LEU A 83 27.57 20.11 -18.72
N ILE A 84 27.77 21.31 -18.18
CA ILE A 84 27.83 21.53 -16.73
C ILE A 84 26.42 21.35 -16.19
N PRO A 85 26.15 20.32 -15.36
CA PRO A 85 24.81 20.13 -14.81
C PRO A 85 24.52 21.21 -13.75
N THR A 86 23.67 22.18 -14.08
CA THR A 86 23.16 23.16 -13.12
C THR A 86 22.09 22.48 -12.24
N PRO A 87 22.11 22.64 -10.90
CA PRO A 87 21.18 21.95 -10.00
C PRO A 87 19.70 22.25 -10.28
N GLN A 88 19.39 23.43 -10.83
CA GLN A 88 18.04 23.85 -11.23
C GLN A 88 17.46 23.02 -12.39
N ASN A 89 18.31 22.50 -13.29
CA ASN A 89 17.87 21.69 -14.43
C ASN A 89 17.78 20.20 -14.07
N LEU A 90 18.31 19.80 -12.91
CA LEU A 90 18.34 18.43 -12.45
C LEU A 90 17.07 18.06 -11.67
N VAL A 91 16.56 19.00 -10.87
CA VAL A 91 15.42 18.77 -9.98
C VAL A 91 14.13 19.22 -10.66
N THR A 92 13.30 18.26 -11.09
CA THR A 92 11.95 18.55 -11.59
C THR A 92 10.92 18.23 -10.51
N SER A 93 10.05 19.16 -10.15
CA SER A 93 9.00 18.94 -9.13
C SER A 93 7.73 18.26 -9.68
N THR A 94 7.60 18.13 -11.00
CA THR A 94 6.45 17.53 -11.69
C THR A 94 6.05 16.14 -11.20
N PRO A 95 6.94 15.16 -10.92
CA PRO A 95 6.51 13.86 -10.41
C PRO A 95 5.90 13.93 -9.01
N LEU A 96 6.30 14.92 -8.18
CA LEU A 96 5.76 15.09 -6.84
C LEU A 96 4.39 15.76 -6.88
N THR A 97 4.25 16.85 -7.64
CA THR A 97 2.98 17.57 -7.77
C THR A 97 1.92 16.72 -8.45
N THR A 98 2.27 15.98 -9.51
CA THR A 98 1.32 15.07 -10.17
C THR A 98 0.85 13.95 -9.27
N THR A 99 1.74 13.36 -8.45
CA THR A 99 1.35 12.30 -7.51
C THR A 99 0.45 12.83 -6.40
N TYR A 100 0.72 14.04 -5.92
CA TYR A 100 -0.12 14.72 -4.94
C TYR A 100 -1.54 14.98 -5.50
N GLU A 101 -1.65 15.61 -6.67
CA GLU A 101 -2.95 15.86 -7.32
C GLU A 101 -3.71 14.55 -7.57
N PHE A 102 -3.03 13.51 -8.06
CA PHE A 102 -3.63 12.20 -8.28
C PHE A 102 -4.13 11.55 -6.99
N PHE A 103 -3.41 11.71 -5.87
CA PHE A 103 -3.84 11.18 -4.59
C PHE A 103 -5.16 11.82 -4.13
N PHE A 104 -5.28 13.14 -4.22
CA PHE A 104 -6.49 13.85 -3.79
C PHE A 104 -7.66 13.65 -4.76
N TRP A 105 -7.40 13.47 -6.05
CA TRP A 105 -8.43 13.18 -7.06
C TRP A 105 -8.94 11.74 -7.01
N LEU A 106 -8.05 10.76 -6.88
CA LEU A 106 -8.42 9.33 -6.96
C LEU A 106 -8.82 8.73 -5.63
N THR A 107 -8.58 9.41 -4.51
CA THR A 107 -8.95 8.87 -3.19
C THR A 107 -10.39 9.29 -2.87
N PRO A 108 -11.40 8.40 -3.05
CA PRO A 108 -12.80 8.75 -2.85
C PRO A 108 -13.08 9.24 -1.41
N PHE A 109 -12.29 8.78 -0.42
CA PHE A 109 -12.36 9.24 0.97
C PHE A 109 -12.18 10.76 1.10
N ILE A 110 -11.23 11.35 0.37
CA ILE A 110 -10.94 12.79 0.45
C ILE A 110 -11.90 13.59 -0.43
N SER A 111 -12.23 13.05 -1.61
CA SER A 111 -13.21 13.65 -2.52
C SER A 111 -14.60 13.78 -1.87
N SER A 112 -15.05 12.79 -1.09
CA SER A 112 -16.33 12.85 -0.36
C SER A 112 -16.30 13.76 0.87
N PHE A 113 -15.13 14.01 1.46
CA PHE A 113 -15.00 14.92 2.60
C PHE A 113 -15.21 16.39 2.18
N GLY A 114 -15.04 16.71 0.90
CA GLY A 114 -15.23 18.06 0.34
C GLY A 114 -16.66 18.42 -0.07
N LEU A 115 -17.60 17.46 -0.09
CA LEU A 115 -19.00 17.72 -0.49
C LEU A 115 -19.95 17.34 0.63
N ASN A 116 -20.34 18.36 1.41
CA ASN A 116 -21.35 18.34 2.47
C ASN A 116 -20.94 17.65 3.76
N GLN A 117 -20.51 18.44 4.76
CA GLN A 117 -20.82 18.08 6.13
C GLN A 117 -21.09 19.30 6.99
N SER A 118 -22.32 19.40 7.51
CA SER A 118 -22.58 20.11 8.75
C SER A 118 -21.72 19.45 9.83
N VAL A 119 -20.98 20.28 10.54
CA VAL A 119 -19.97 19.90 11.52
C VAL A 119 -20.61 19.17 12.71
N ASP A 120 -20.59 17.84 12.69
CA ASP A 120 -20.57 17.03 13.91
C ASP A 120 -19.10 16.65 14.15
N THR A 121 -18.36 17.53 14.83
CA THR A 121 -16.89 17.48 15.02
C THR A 121 -16.38 16.25 15.77
N ASN A 122 -17.25 15.44 16.37
CA ASN A 122 -16.82 14.41 17.34
C ASN A 122 -16.84 12.97 16.80
N GLY A 123 -17.39 12.71 15.59
CA GLY A 123 -17.54 11.34 15.07
C GLY A 123 -16.98 11.08 13.67
N SER A 124 -16.59 12.13 12.93
CA SER A 124 -16.18 12.00 11.52
C SER A 124 -14.75 11.44 11.36
N TRP A 125 -13.86 11.70 12.32
CA TRP A 125 -12.42 11.36 12.25
C TRP A 125 -12.09 9.88 12.47
N GLU A 126 -13.03 9.07 12.99
CA GLU A 126 -12.83 7.63 13.28
C GLU A 126 -13.42 6.69 12.21
N LYS A 127 -13.88 7.22 11.08
CA LYS A 127 -14.58 6.42 10.06
C LYS A 127 -13.62 5.47 9.35
N ILE A 128 -13.74 4.17 9.63
CA ILE A 128 -12.98 3.11 8.95
C ILE A 128 -13.72 2.70 7.67
N GLU A 129 -13.20 3.09 6.51
CA GLU A 129 -13.75 2.71 5.21
C GLU A 129 -12.96 1.59 4.50
N LEU A 130 -13.67 0.72 3.80
CA LEU A 130 -13.11 -0.46 3.14
C LEU A 130 -12.82 -0.25 1.64
N PHE A 131 -12.35 0.94 1.24
CA PHE A 131 -12.06 1.25 -0.16
C PHE A 131 -10.55 1.37 -0.43
N GLY A 132 -10.08 0.83 -1.55
CA GLY A 132 -8.68 0.90 -1.99
C GLY A 132 -8.32 -0.15 -3.05
N PRO A 133 -7.22 0.03 -3.82
CA PRO A 133 -6.87 -0.76 -5.01
C PRO A 133 -6.55 -2.25 -4.73
N TRP A 134 -6.42 -2.63 -3.46
CA TRP A 134 -6.14 -4.00 -3.01
C TRP A 134 -7.29 -4.62 -2.21
N LYS A 135 -8.48 -4.01 -2.23
CA LYS A 135 -9.66 -4.50 -1.52
C LYS A 135 -10.72 -5.01 -2.51
N THR A 136 -11.52 -5.98 -2.06
CA THR A 136 -12.63 -6.54 -2.85
C THR A 136 -13.62 -5.42 -3.19
N ASN A 137 -13.73 -5.08 -4.47
CA ASN A 137 -14.84 -4.27 -4.96
C ASN A 137 -16.14 -4.97 -4.55
N ARG A 138 -17.02 -4.26 -3.85
CA ARG A 138 -18.39 -4.70 -3.64
C ARG A 138 -19.10 -4.58 -5.00
N ALA A 139 -18.82 -5.51 -5.91
CA ALA A 139 -19.63 -5.71 -7.10
C ALA A 139 -20.93 -6.39 -6.63
N ASN A 140 -22.01 -5.62 -6.67
CA ASN A 140 -23.43 -5.99 -6.70
C ASN A 140 -23.78 -7.46 -6.35
N CYS A 141 -24.46 -7.62 -5.21
CA CYS A 141 -25.63 -8.51 -5.13
C CYS A 141 -26.87 -7.63 -5.19
#